data_AF-A0A259TUY5-F1
#
_entry.id   AF-A0A259TUY5-F1
#
_cell.length_a   1.000
_cell.length_b   1.000
_cell.length_c   1.000
_cell.angle_alpha   90.00
_cell.angle_beta   90.00
_cell.angle_gamma   90.00
#
_symmetry.space_group_name_H-M   'P 1'
#
loop_
_entity.id
_entity.type
_entity.pdbx_description
1 polymer ?
#
loop_
_entity_poly.entity_id
_entity_poly.type
_entity_poly.pdbx_seq_one_letter_code
_entity_poly.pdbx_strand_id
1 'polypeptide(L)'
;MRLALFAFALLAPLAHAQNAPIAWAPEAGSFTLMIPEAGWAMEIAEADLDSVNVVNLPLVEDGVRYSVALVGARDTLRVAPEAAGVYRVHIVGLSREAAFDFSFWPPDEAHYSEAFRALHGGTSRFETPEAYEFVNVAFALTPSGRDTSNVLVWREGDYYDAVMAHFGALADHPFVAALEAVIQDDDFIPVRQSALGFRFSGDRFVADSVYVVVGRGQSRLASLRPLAEDFARASGFRAFYAASEPLYARQRQEMAALLPVQQMWDWLEAEFPERSQGYLTVFSPLTYGAHNAKEMRDGDYRESVIFIGPPAILDDAFGSVVGEGTPAWRQVEMSRMAFTEYDHTYVNPSMEPLAAEISAAMADLGAWKAYGGYDSPFETFAEYMTWAPFLLYVDAHYPADTAREAREGLVRFMEVNRGFVRFGAFADALSALYDARAEGETLHDLMPAIVRWTARQ
;
A
#
# COMPACT_ATOMS: atom_id res chain seq x y z
N MET A 1 -25.78 -24.45 5.25
CA MET A 1 -24.49 -24.87 4.67
C MET A 1 -23.70 -23.59 4.43
N ARG A 2 -22.95 -23.13 5.44
CA ARG A 2 -22.26 -21.83 5.41
C ARG A 2 -20.87 -22.05 4.80
N LEU A 3 -20.65 -21.53 3.60
CA LEU A 3 -19.32 -21.50 2.99
C LEU A 3 -18.45 -20.55 3.82
N ALA A 4 -17.30 -21.04 4.27
CA ALA A 4 -16.22 -20.21 4.77
C ALA A 4 -15.57 -19.53 3.55
N LEU A 5 -15.87 -18.24 3.34
CA LEU A 5 -15.07 -17.41 2.45
C LEU A 5 -13.74 -17.12 3.14
N PHE A 6 -12.67 -17.68 2.59
CA PHE A 6 -11.30 -17.30 2.93
C PHE A 6 -10.99 -15.99 2.21
N ALA A 7 -11.00 -14.88 2.94
CA ALA A 7 -10.54 -13.59 2.43
C ALA A 7 -9.00 -13.54 2.54
N PHE A 8 -8.31 -13.63 1.40
CA PHE A 8 -6.87 -13.34 1.33
C PHE A 8 -6.67 -11.82 1.28
N ALA A 9 -6.32 -11.21 2.40
CA ALA A 9 -5.73 -9.88 2.39
C ALA A 9 -4.25 -10.01 1.98
N LEU A 10 -3.99 -9.96 0.67
CA LEU A 10 -2.67 -9.62 0.13
C LEU A 10 -2.57 -8.09 0.15
N LEU A 11 -2.14 -7.53 1.28
CA LEU A 11 -1.87 -6.10 1.41
C LEU A 11 -0.61 -5.90 2.24
N ALA A 12 0.55 -6.39 1.79
CA ALA A 12 1.75 -5.74 2.26
C ALA A 12 1.75 -4.33 1.63
N PRO A 13 1.62 -3.23 2.40
CA PRO A 13 2.21 -1.99 1.92
C PRO A 13 3.68 -2.36 1.75
N LEU A 14 4.19 -2.29 0.52
CA LEU A 14 5.63 -2.32 0.28
C LEU A 14 6.22 -1.23 1.16
N ALA A 15 6.68 -1.63 2.35
CA ALA A 15 7.62 -0.87 3.12
C ALA A 15 8.71 -0.53 2.09
N HIS A 16 8.87 0.76 1.83
CA HIS A 16 9.99 1.24 1.06
C HIS A 16 11.23 0.91 1.90
N ALA A 17 11.72 -0.32 1.79
CA ALA A 17 13.04 -0.71 2.22
C ALA A 17 14.07 -0.09 1.25
N GLN A 18 13.99 1.23 1.04
CA GLN A 18 15.15 1.97 0.61
C GLN A 18 16.10 1.92 1.81
N ASN A 19 17.06 0.98 1.76
CA ASN A 19 18.16 0.78 2.73
C ASN A 19 17.93 -0.18 3.91
N ALA A 20 17.07 -1.20 3.84
CA ALA A 20 17.09 -2.24 4.87
C ALA A 20 18.42 -3.04 4.81
N PRO A 21 19.20 -3.15 5.90
CA PRO A 21 20.39 -3.99 5.96
C PRO A 21 20.03 -5.46 5.73
N ILE A 22 20.68 -6.14 4.78
CA ILE A 22 20.61 -7.60 4.70
C ILE A 22 21.75 -8.19 5.55
N ALA A 23 21.37 -8.91 6.61
CA ALA A 23 22.32 -9.67 7.44
C ALA A 23 22.86 -10.88 6.67
N TRP A 24 24.16 -10.90 6.38
CA TRP A 24 24.83 -12.01 5.70
C TRP A 24 26.23 -12.25 6.26
N ALA A 25 26.48 -13.47 6.75
CA ALA A 25 27.79 -13.88 7.26
C ALA A 25 28.43 -14.95 6.35
N PRO A 26 29.58 -14.67 5.70
CA PRO A 26 30.32 -15.68 4.96
C PRO A 26 31.00 -16.69 5.92
N GLU A 27 30.98 -17.97 5.57
CA GLU A 27 31.68 -19.03 6.32
C GLU A 27 33.20 -19.09 6.05
N ALA A 28 33.73 -18.32 5.08
CA ALA A 28 35.14 -18.37 4.67
C ALA A 28 35.68 -17.02 4.16
N GLY A 29 37.00 -16.83 4.29
CA GLY A 29 37.70 -15.54 4.29
C GLY A 29 37.84 -14.73 2.99
N SER A 30 36.98 -14.96 2.00
CA SER A 30 36.74 -14.04 0.88
C SER A 30 35.39 -14.34 0.21
N PHE A 31 34.82 -13.34 -0.46
CA PHE A 31 33.64 -13.50 -1.30
C PHE A 31 33.73 -12.65 -2.57
N THR A 32 32.98 -13.02 -3.60
CA THR A 32 32.91 -12.25 -4.85
C THR A 32 31.55 -11.56 -4.96
N LEU A 33 31.57 -10.24 -5.11
CA LEU A 33 30.41 -9.45 -5.50
C LEU A 33 30.34 -9.42 -7.02
N MET A 34 29.20 -9.81 -7.60
CA MET A 34 28.99 -9.74 -9.05
C MET A 34 27.71 -8.96 -9.38
N ILE A 35 27.80 -8.18 -10.45
CA ILE A 35 26.68 -7.51 -11.11
C ILE A 35 26.69 -8.00 -12.56
N PRO A 36 26.03 -9.15 -12.86
CA PRO A 36 26.15 -9.82 -14.15
C PRO A 36 25.68 -8.97 -15.32
N GLU A 37 24.64 -8.15 -15.12
CA GLU A 37 24.07 -7.27 -16.15
C GLU A 37 25.08 -6.19 -16.60
N ALA A 38 26.02 -5.83 -15.73
CA ALA A 38 27.11 -4.90 -16.00
C ALA A 38 28.44 -5.62 -16.35
N GLY A 39 28.43 -6.95 -16.49
CA GLY A 39 29.63 -7.75 -16.77
C GLY A 39 30.73 -7.63 -15.71
N TRP A 40 30.38 -7.31 -14.46
CA TRP A 40 31.35 -6.94 -13.42
C TRP A 40 31.42 -7.95 -12.27
N ALA A 41 32.63 -8.22 -11.79
CA ALA A 41 32.92 -9.06 -10.63
C ALA A 41 34.12 -8.50 -9.83
N MET A 42 34.02 -8.50 -8.49
CA MET A 42 35.13 -8.13 -7.59
C MET A 42 35.23 -9.11 -6.44
N GLU A 43 36.43 -9.64 -6.24
CA GLU A 43 36.77 -10.46 -5.08
C GLU A 43 37.13 -9.55 -3.90
N ILE A 44 36.51 -9.80 -2.75
CA ILE A 44 36.69 -9.04 -1.51
C ILE A 44 37.24 -10.01 -0.46
N ALA A 45 38.44 -9.74 0.04
CA ALA A 45 39.05 -10.55 1.10
C ALA A 45 38.52 -10.12 2.48
N GLU A 46 38.37 -11.06 3.42
CA GLU A 46 37.87 -10.78 4.78
C GLU A 46 38.72 -9.75 5.51
N ALA A 47 40.03 -9.74 5.28
CA ALA A 47 40.96 -8.78 5.88
C ALA A 47 40.71 -7.32 5.43
N ASP A 48 40.06 -7.12 4.28
CA ASP A 48 39.73 -5.79 3.78
C ASP A 48 38.46 -5.23 4.44
N LEU A 49 37.59 -6.09 5.01
CA LEU A 49 36.33 -5.69 5.66
C LEU A 49 36.54 -4.83 6.92
N ASP A 50 37.67 -4.98 7.61
CA ASP A 50 38.03 -4.17 8.78
C ASP A 50 38.50 -2.75 8.41
N SER A 51 38.77 -2.49 7.12
CA SER A 51 39.38 -1.24 6.65
C SER A 51 38.59 -0.48 5.57
N VAL A 52 37.51 -1.06 5.04
CA VAL A 52 36.73 -0.45 3.97
C VAL A 52 35.63 0.45 4.53
N ASN A 53 35.87 1.75 4.52
CA ASN A 53 34.84 2.77 4.66
C ASN A 53 34.44 3.24 3.26
N VAL A 54 33.34 2.70 2.73
CA VAL A 54 32.71 3.07 1.44
C VAL A 54 33.58 2.84 0.19
N VAL A 55 33.26 1.82 -0.62
CA VAL A 55 33.80 1.70 -1.97
C VAL A 55 32.88 2.45 -2.93
N ASN A 56 33.26 3.68 -3.30
CA ASN A 56 32.60 4.38 -4.41
C ASN A 56 33.10 3.78 -5.72
N LEU A 57 32.24 3.06 -6.44
CA LEU A 57 32.60 2.42 -7.71
C LEU A 57 32.03 3.21 -8.88
N PRO A 58 32.82 4.05 -9.58
CA PRO A 58 32.35 4.67 -10.80
C PRO A 58 32.31 3.62 -11.92
N LEU A 59 31.19 2.94 -12.08
CA LEU A 59 30.84 2.30 -13.35
C LEU A 59 30.07 3.32 -14.18
N VAL A 60 30.40 3.41 -15.46
CA VAL A 60 29.65 4.18 -16.46
C VAL A 60 29.37 3.21 -17.58
N GLU A 61 28.17 2.64 -17.57
CA GLU A 61 27.57 2.04 -18.75
C GLU A 61 26.20 2.70 -18.89
N ASP A 62 25.93 3.27 -20.07
CA ASP A 62 24.73 4.08 -20.37
C ASP A 62 24.46 5.28 -19.44
N GLY A 63 25.49 5.76 -18.71
CA GLY A 63 25.42 7.00 -17.93
C GLY A 63 24.93 6.85 -16.49
N VAL A 64 24.75 5.63 -16.00
CA VAL A 64 24.35 5.35 -14.60
C VAL A 64 25.57 4.93 -13.78
N ARG A 65 25.86 5.60 -12.65
CA ARG A 65 26.85 5.12 -11.67
C ARG A 65 26.20 4.37 -10.52
N TYR A 66 27.00 3.51 -9.92
CA TYR A 66 26.60 2.63 -8.82
C TYR A 66 27.41 2.97 -7.57
N SER A 67 26.80 2.85 -6.40
CA SER A 67 27.56 2.83 -5.15
C SER A 67 27.14 1.62 -4.32
N VAL A 68 28.13 0.81 -3.92
CA VAL A 68 27.94 -0.34 -3.05
C VAL A 68 28.81 -0.14 -1.82
N ALA A 69 28.19 -0.04 -0.66
CA ALA A 69 28.91 0.15 0.60
C ALA A 69 28.79 -1.11 1.47
N LEU A 70 29.93 -1.61 1.91
CA LEU A 70 30.04 -2.54 3.03
C LEU A 70 30.22 -1.68 4.29
N VAL A 71 29.30 -1.77 5.24
CA VAL A 71 29.35 -1.02 6.49
C VAL A 71 29.72 -2.02 7.59
N GLY A 72 30.71 -1.65 8.41
CA GLY A 72 31.50 -2.55 9.26
C GLY A 72 30.75 -3.53 10.18
N ALA A 73 31.55 -4.48 10.69
CA ALA A 73 31.16 -5.67 11.46
C ALA A 73 30.16 -6.58 10.73
N ARG A 74 30.72 -7.31 9.75
CA ARG A 74 30.29 -8.60 9.19
C ARG A 74 28.96 -8.74 8.44
N ASP A 75 27.94 -7.89 8.61
CA ASP A 75 26.58 -8.32 8.21
C ASP A 75 25.73 -7.29 7.44
N THR A 76 26.29 -6.39 6.61
CA THR A 76 25.42 -5.44 5.85
C THR A 76 25.93 -5.08 4.45
N LEU A 77 25.08 -5.30 3.44
CA LEU A 77 25.23 -4.80 2.07
C LEU A 77 24.30 -3.59 1.84
N ARG A 78 24.84 -2.46 1.39
CA ARG A 78 24.05 -1.31 0.93
C ARG A 78 24.24 -1.10 -0.57
N VAL A 79 23.13 -1.01 -1.30
CA VAL A 79 23.09 -0.71 -2.74
C VAL A 79 22.37 0.64 -2.90
N ALA A 80 22.97 1.58 -3.63
CA ALA A 80 22.36 2.87 -3.96
C ALA A 80 22.64 3.22 -5.44
N PRO A 81 21.67 3.01 -6.35
CA PRO A 81 21.84 3.33 -7.76
C PRO A 81 21.51 4.80 -8.03
N GLU A 82 22.09 5.34 -9.10
CA GLU A 82 21.76 6.67 -9.62
C GLU A 82 20.51 6.70 -10.51
N ALA A 83 19.95 5.54 -10.86
CA ALA A 83 18.76 5.44 -11.69
C ALA A 83 17.72 4.47 -11.11
N ALA A 84 16.51 4.59 -11.62
CA ALA A 84 15.44 3.65 -11.32
C ALA A 84 15.61 2.36 -12.11
N GLY A 85 15.36 1.22 -11.48
CA GLY A 85 15.44 -0.09 -12.10
C GLY A 85 15.41 -1.24 -11.09
N VAL A 86 15.40 -2.46 -11.62
CA VAL A 86 15.68 -3.68 -10.86
C VAL A 86 17.13 -4.05 -11.10
N TYR A 87 17.86 -4.28 -10.03
CA TYR A 87 19.29 -4.53 -10.01
C TYR A 87 19.52 -5.86 -9.30
N ARG A 88 19.98 -6.86 -10.05
CA ARG A 88 20.32 -8.14 -9.49
C ARG A 88 21.76 -8.10 -8.97
N VAL A 89 21.94 -8.48 -7.73
CA VAL A 89 23.24 -8.57 -7.07
C VAL A 89 23.47 -10.02 -6.69
N HIS A 90 24.51 -10.62 -7.26
CA HIS A 90 24.95 -11.96 -6.89
C HIS A 90 26.05 -11.87 -5.85
N ILE A 91 25.88 -12.59 -4.75
CA ILE A 91 26.89 -12.81 -3.72
C ILE A 91 27.32 -14.27 -3.84
N VAL A 92 28.55 -14.50 -4.30
CA VAL A 92 29.13 -15.84 -4.42
C VAL A 92 30.21 -16.00 -3.35
N GLY A 93 29.94 -16.88 -2.39
CA GLY A 93 30.91 -17.36 -1.41
C GLY A 93 31.40 -18.77 -1.76
N LEU A 94 32.49 -19.21 -1.09
CA LEU A 94 33.12 -20.51 -1.35
C LEU A 94 32.19 -21.73 -1.09
N SER A 95 31.15 -21.60 -0.27
CA SER A 95 30.19 -22.67 0.07
C SER A 95 28.73 -22.39 -0.29
N ARG A 96 28.37 -21.15 -0.67
CA ARG A 96 26.99 -20.74 -1.00
C ARG A 96 26.97 -19.61 -2.03
N GLU A 97 25.97 -19.65 -2.90
CA GLU A 97 25.59 -18.57 -3.81
C GLU A 97 24.22 -18.04 -3.39
N ALA A 98 24.07 -16.72 -3.39
CA ALA A 98 22.80 -16.03 -3.20
C ALA A 98 22.65 -14.91 -4.23
N ALA A 99 21.44 -14.72 -4.75
CA ALA A 99 21.11 -13.62 -5.64
C ALA A 99 19.99 -12.78 -5.01
N PHE A 100 20.13 -11.46 -5.09
CA PHE A 100 19.19 -10.49 -4.53
C PHE A 100 18.77 -9.52 -5.62
N ASP A 101 17.47 -9.31 -5.77
CA ASP A 101 16.93 -8.29 -6.66
C ASP A 101 16.61 -7.03 -5.87
N PHE A 102 17.41 -5.99 -6.05
CA PHE A 102 17.15 -4.68 -5.47
C PHE A 102 16.37 -3.84 -6.46
N SER A 103 15.27 -3.27 -6.02
CA SER A 103 14.46 -2.43 -6.87
C SER A 103 14.45 -1.01 -6.37
N PHE A 104 14.96 -0.10 -7.21
CA PHE A 104 15.02 1.31 -6.90
C PHE A 104 14.11 2.03 -7.87
N TRP A 105 13.21 2.83 -7.32
CA TRP A 105 12.33 3.66 -8.11
C TRP A 105 12.40 5.06 -7.50
N PRO A 106 12.24 6.12 -8.31
CA PRO A 106 12.13 7.46 -7.76
C PRO A 106 10.95 7.44 -6.77
N PRO A 107 11.00 8.24 -5.71
CA PRO A 107 9.80 8.45 -4.90
C PRO A 107 8.67 8.89 -5.81
N ASP A 108 7.45 8.55 -5.42
CA ASP A 108 6.29 8.96 -6.19
C ASP A 108 6.16 10.48 -6.19
N GLU A 109 6.12 11.04 -7.39
CA GLU A 109 6.19 12.49 -7.60
C GLU A 109 4.85 13.02 -8.07
N ALA A 110 4.47 14.15 -7.48
CA ALA A 110 3.39 14.99 -7.95
C ALA A 110 3.92 16.39 -8.30
N HIS A 111 3.17 17.10 -9.14
CA HIS A 111 3.41 18.51 -9.44
C HIS A 111 2.13 19.29 -9.19
N TYR A 112 2.07 19.93 -8.03
CA TYR A 112 0.93 20.71 -7.59
C TYR A 112 1.14 22.18 -7.94
N SER A 113 0.42 22.65 -8.96
CA SER A 113 0.35 24.08 -9.27
C SER A 113 -0.16 24.89 -8.07
N GLU A 114 0.17 26.18 -8.00
CA GLU A 114 -0.38 27.08 -6.96
C GLU A 114 -1.92 27.05 -6.92
N ALA A 115 -2.56 26.96 -8.09
CA ALA A 115 -4.02 26.84 -8.20
C ALA A 115 -4.54 25.54 -7.58
N PHE A 116 -3.85 24.42 -7.82
CA PHE A 116 -4.18 23.14 -7.20
C PHE A 116 -4.07 23.23 -5.67
N ARG A 117 -2.94 23.74 -5.17
CA ARG A 117 -2.68 23.89 -3.72
C ARG A 117 -3.71 24.81 -3.07
N ALA A 118 -4.10 25.90 -3.73
CA ALA A 118 -5.11 26.83 -3.22
C ALA A 118 -6.52 26.22 -3.22
N LEU A 119 -6.84 25.37 -4.19
CA LEU A 119 -8.15 24.74 -4.30
C LEU A 119 -8.33 23.55 -3.34
N HIS A 120 -7.27 22.77 -3.14
CA HIS A 120 -7.34 21.48 -2.41
C HIS A 120 -6.64 21.51 -1.05
N GLY A 121 -5.82 22.51 -0.76
CA GLY A 121 -5.14 22.68 0.52
C GLY A 121 -6.13 22.76 1.69
N GLY A 122 -5.91 21.95 2.72
CA GLY A 122 -6.76 21.88 3.91
C GLY A 122 -8.13 21.22 3.65
N THR A 123 -8.27 20.46 2.56
CA THR A 123 -9.54 19.80 2.21
C THR A 123 -9.37 18.30 2.04
N SER A 124 -10.46 17.57 2.23
CA SER A 124 -10.61 16.19 1.79
C SER A 124 -11.59 16.10 0.62
N ARG A 125 -11.33 15.21 -0.33
CA ARG A 125 -12.21 14.99 -1.49
C ARG A 125 -12.31 13.52 -1.87
N PHE A 126 -13.41 13.19 -2.54
CA PHE A 126 -13.71 11.86 -3.06
C PHE A 126 -13.77 11.91 -4.57
N GLU A 127 -13.07 11.01 -5.26
CA GLU A 127 -13.03 10.98 -6.72
C GLU A 127 -13.10 9.56 -7.28
N THR A 128 -13.61 9.46 -8.50
CA THR A 128 -13.54 8.26 -9.35
C THR A 128 -12.91 8.68 -10.66
N PRO A 129 -11.57 8.87 -10.75
CA PRO A 129 -10.95 9.43 -11.96
C PRO A 129 -11.19 8.54 -13.19
N GLU A 130 -11.44 9.14 -14.37
CA GLU A 130 -11.79 8.41 -15.60
C GLU A 130 -10.73 7.37 -15.99
N ALA A 131 -9.44 7.71 -15.89
CA ALA A 131 -8.35 6.78 -16.17
C ALA A 131 -8.23 5.66 -15.13
N TYR A 132 -8.50 5.96 -13.86
CA TYR A 132 -8.51 4.96 -12.79
C TYR A 132 -9.65 3.96 -12.99
N GLU A 133 -10.86 4.44 -13.28
CA GLU A 133 -12.01 3.58 -13.57
C GLU A 133 -11.79 2.74 -14.84
N PHE A 134 -11.15 3.31 -15.86
CA PHE A 134 -10.79 2.59 -17.08
C PHE A 134 -9.97 1.33 -16.81
N VAL A 135 -8.94 1.44 -15.96
CA VAL A 135 -8.11 0.29 -15.59
C VAL A 135 -8.89 -0.73 -14.77
N ASN A 136 -9.76 -0.30 -13.85
CA ASN A 136 -10.62 -1.21 -13.08
C ASN A 136 -11.62 -1.97 -13.98
N VAL A 137 -12.28 -1.27 -14.91
CA VAL A 137 -13.19 -1.89 -15.90
C VAL A 137 -12.44 -2.89 -16.76
N ALA A 138 -11.28 -2.52 -17.31
CA ALA A 138 -10.49 -3.44 -18.12
C ALA A 138 -10.01 -4.65 -17.33
N PHE A 139 -9.59 -4.45 -16.06
CA PHE A 139 -9.18 -5.54 -15.18
C PHE A 139 -10.33 -6.51 -14.89
N ALA A 140 -11.55 -6.01 -14.63
CA ALA A 140 -12.72 -6.85 -14.40
C ALA A 140 -13.04 -7.81 -15.58
N LEU A 141 -12.50 -7.54 -16.77
CA LEU A 141 -12.64 -8.40 -17.94
C LEU A 141 -11.55 -9.47 -18.06
N THR A 142 -10.42 -9.33 -17.36
CA THR A 142 -9.31 -10.28 -17.44
C THR A 142 -9.65 -11.60 -16.73
N PRO A 143 -8.95 -12.71 -17.03
CA PRO A 143 -9.07 -13.94 -16.25
C PRO A 143 -8.88 -13.71 -14.75
N SER A 144 -7.85 -12.96 -14.34
CA SER A 144 -7.60 -12.64 -12.93
C SER A 144 -8.72 -11.81 -12.30
N GLY A 145 -9.29 -10.84 -13.01
CA GLY A 145 -10.41 -10.05 -12.51
C GLY A 145 -11.73 -10.84 -12.40
N ARG A 146 -11.90 -11.90 -13.19
CA ARG A 146 -13.08 -12.79 -13.19
C ARG A 146 -12.96 -13.97 -12.23
N ASP A 147 -11.77 -14.26 -11.72
CA ASP A 147 -11.54 -15.38 -10.80
C ASP A 147 -12.28 -15.15 -9.48
N THR A 148 -13.28 -15.98 -9.19
CA THR A 148 -14.09 -15.89 -7.96
C THR A 148 -13.30 -16.04 -6.67
N SER A 149 -12.09 -16.61 -6.72
CA SER A 149 -11.20 -16.68 -5.55
C SER A 149 -10.44 -15.38 -5.30
N ASN A 150 -10.37 -14.50 -6.29
CA ASN A 150 -9.74 -13.20 -6.19
C ASN A 150 -10.69 -12.19 -5.52
N VAL A 151 -10.17 -11.51 -4.49
CA VAL A 151 -10.84 -10.48 -3.69
C VAL A 151 -10.50 -9.05 -4.12
N LEU A 152 -9.99 -8.83 -5.33
CA LEU A 152 -9.63 -7.49 -5.79
C LEU A 152 -10.81 -6.77 -6.48
N VAL A 153 -11.75 -7.52 -7.07
CA VAL A 153 -12.90 -6.98 -7.81
C VAL A 153 -14.19 -7.25 -7.06
N TRP A 154 -15.00 -6.21 -6.84
CA TRP A 154 -16.36 -6.35 -6.32
C TRP A 154 -17.28 -6.68 -7.49
N ARG A 155 -17.86 -7.87 -7.43
CA ARG A 155 -18.63 -8.46 -8.54
C ARG A 155 -20.13 -8.48 -8.27
N GLU A 156 -20.56 -7.78 -7.23
CA GLU A 156 -21.96 -7.72 -6.85
C GLU A 156 -22.59 -6.40 -7.28
N GLY A 157 -23.90 -6.44 -7.50
CA GLY A 157 -24.71 -5.28 -7.81
C GLY A 157 -24.73 -4.84 -9.27
N ASP A 158 -25.63 -3.90 -9.54
CA ASP A 158 -26.00 -3.47 -10.90
C ASP A 158 -24.83 -2.92 -11.72
N TYR A 159 -23.80 -2.36 -11.07
CA TYR A 159 -22.66 -1.79 -11.78
C TYR A 159 -21.77 -2.85 -12.41
N TYR A 160 -21.44 -3.93 -11.69
CA TYR A 160 -20.67 -5.03 -12.26
C TYR A 160 -21.44 -5.67 -13.42
N ASP A 161 -22.75 -5.88 -13.25
CA ASP A 161 -23.62 -6.41 -14.32
C ASP A 161 -23.61 -5.49 -15.55
N ALA A 162 -23.70 -4.18 -15.36
CA ALA A 162 -23.62 -3.20 -16.44
C ALA A 162 -22.27 -3.23 -17.16
N VAL A 163 -21.16 -3.34 -16.41
CA VAL A 163 -19.81 -3.49 -16.97
C VAL A 163 -19.71 -4.77 -17.80
N MET A 164 -20.15 -5.91 -17.26
CA MET A 164 -20.07 -7.17 -17.98
C MET A 164 -20.98 -7.20 -19.22
N ALA A 165 -22.17 -6.61 -19.14
CA ALA A 165 -23.09 -6.49 -20.27
C ALA A 165 -22.52 -5.59 -21.38
N HIS A 166 -21.88 -4.48 -21.03
CA HIS A 166 -21.35 -3.51 -21.99
C HIS A 166 -20.01 -3.95 -22.60
N PHE A 167 -19.09 -4.45 -21.77
CA PHE A 167 -17.70 -4.72 -22.16
C PHE A 167 -17.37 -6.20 -22.33
N GLY A 168 -18.22 -7.13 -21.89
CA GLY A 168 -17.91 -8.55 -21.81
C GLY A 168 -17.46 -9.20 -23.11
N ALA A 169 -18.00 -8.74 -24.25
CA ALA A 169 -17.63 -9.20 -25.59
C ALA A 169 -16.21 -8.81 -26.03
N LEU A 170 -15.56 -7.89 -25.30
CA LEU A 170 -14.20 -7.43 -25.54
C LEU A 170 -13.18 -8.04 -24.58
N ALA A 171 -13.53 -9.13 -23.90
CA ALA A 171 -12.61 -9.85 -23.00
C ALA A 171 -11.31 -10.30 -23.69
N ASP A 172 -11.39 -10.64 -24.98
CA ASP A 172 -10.24 -11.07 -25.79
C ASP A 172 -9.53 -9.89 -26.49
N HIS A 173 -9.88 -8.65 -26.13
CA HIS A 173 -9.25 -7.47 -26.73
C HIS A 173 -7.75 -7.42 -26.37
N PRO A 174 -6.84 -7.04 -27.30
CA PRO A 174 -5.39 -7.02 -27.05
C PRO A 174 -4.96 -6.25 -25.79
N PHE A 175 -5.66 -5.16 -25.47
CA PHE A 175 -5.42 -4.42 -24.22
C PHE A 175 -5.70 -5.25 -22.96
N VAL A 176 -6.81 -5.99 -22.92
CA VAL A 176 -7.18 -6.82 -21.75
C VAL A 176 -6.16 -7.94 -21.55
N ALA A 177 -5.73 -8.58 -22.65
CA ALA A 177 -4.68 -9.59 -22.60
C ALA A 177 -3.32 -9.03 -22.15
N ALA A 178 -2.94 -7.84 -22.65
CA ALA A 178 -1.70 -7.20 -22.26
C ALA A 178 -1.73 -6.71 -20.79
N LEU A 179 -2.89 -6.25 -20.33
CA LEU A 179 -3.10 -5.87 -18.93
C LEU A 179 -3.00 -7.08 -17.99
N GLU A 180 -3.60 -8.21 -18.35
CA GLU A 180 -3.46 -9.46 -17.60
C GLU A 180 -1.99 -9.86 -17.44
N ALA A 181 -1.22 -9.83 -18.53
CA ALA A 181 0.21 -10.16 -18.49
C ALA A 181 0.99 -9.22 -17.56
N VAL A 182 0.69 -7.92 -17.59
CA VAL A 182 1.32 -6.95 -16.70
C VAL A 182 0.99 -7.23 -15.23
N ILE A 183 -0.25 -7.61 -14.93
CA ILE A 183 -0.72 -7.83 -13.55
C ILE A 183 -0.17 -9.13 -12.96
N GLN A 184 -0.05 -10.19 -13.76
CA GLN A 184 0.58 -11.44 -13.33
C GLN A 184 2.04 -11.24 -12.91
N ASP A 185 2.71 -10.22 -13.45
CA ASP A 185 4.11 -9.93 -13.19
C ASP A 185 4.37 -8.85 -12.11
N ASP A 186 3.46 -7.87 -11.92
CA ASP A 186 3.74 -6.64 -11.14
C ASP A 186 2.67 -6.30 -10.08
N ASP A 187 1.69 -7.18 -9.86
CA ASP A 187 0.51 -6.96 -9.02
C ASP A 187 -0.45 -5.91 -9.60
N PHE A 188 -1.75 -6.08 -9.35
CA PHE A 188 -2.81 -5.20 -9.83
C PHE A 188 -2.76 -3.82 -9.20
N ILE A 189 -2.40 -3.74 -7.91
CA ILE A 189 -2.44 -2.51 -7.12
C ILE A 189 -1.55 -1.41 -7.73
N PRO A 190 -0.26 -1.64 -8.04
CA PRO A 190 0.60 -0.62 -8.64
C PRO A 190 0.06 -0.13 -9.99
N VAL A 191 -0.37 -1.03 -10.87
CA VAL A 191 -0.91 -0.68 -12.20
C VAL A 191 -2.14 0.20 -12.09
N ARG A 192 -3.04 -0.13 -11.16
CA ARG A 192 -4.25 0.63 -10.88
C ARG A 192 -3.94 2.02 -10.32
N GLN A 193 -3.01 2.13 -9.39
CA GLN A 193 -2.59 3.44 -8.86
C GLN A 193 -1.96 4.31 -9.96
N SER A 194 -1.14 3.71 -10.82
CA SER A 194 -0.49 4.37 -11.95
C SER A 194 -1.46 5.05 -12.91
N ALA A 195 -2.71 4.61 -12.95
CA ALA A 195 -3.74 5.25 -13.74
C ALA A 195 -4.00 6.72 -13.34
N LEU A 196 -3.70 7.14 -12.11
CA LEU A 196 -3.77 8.55 -11.70
C LEU A 196 -2.80 9.45 -12.46
N GLY A 197 -1.70 8.89 -12.98
CA GLY A 197 -0.76 9.61 -13.82
C GLY A 197 -1.22 9.78 -15.26
N PHE A 198 -2.47 9.45 -15.57
CA PHE A 198 -3.05 9.56 -16.91
C PHE A 198 -4.44 10.20 -16.89
N ARG A 199 -4.82 10.74 -18.04
CA ARG A 199 -6.17 11.21 -18.33
C ARG A 199 -6.52 10.99 -19.79
N PHE A 200 -7.82 10.99 -20.10
CA PHE A 200 -8.26 11.06 -21.48
C PHE A 200 -8.26 12.50 -21.99
N SER A 201 -7.77 12.69 -23.21
CA SER A 201 -7.85 13.95 -23.96
C SER A 201 -8.37 13.65 -25.36
N GLY A 202 -9.69 13.76 -25.52
CA GLY A 202 -10.38 13.14 -26.66
C GLY A 202 -10.25 11.62 -26.60
N ASP A 203 -9.76 11.00 -27.67
CA ASP A 203 -9.53 9.55 -27.74
C ASP A 203 -8.11 9.13 -27.33
N ARG A 204 -7.33 10.06 -26.77
CA ARG A 204 -5.94 9.80 -26.37
C ARG A 204 -5.79 9.60 -24.88
N PHE A 205 -5.01 8.60 -24.49
CA PHE A 205 -4.64 8.30 -23.10
C PHE A 205 -3.29 8.95 -22.82
N VAL A 206 -3.33 10.17 -22.29
CA VAL A 206 -2.17 11.04 -22.15
C VAL A 206 -1.74 11.12 -20.69
N ALA A 207 -0.47 11.43 -20.44
CA ALA A 207 0.02 11.67 -19.09
C ALA A 207 -0.73 12.86 -18.46
N ASP A 208 -1.05 12.74 -17.18
CA ASP A 208 -1.53 13.84 -16.35
C ASP A 208 -0.34 14.71 -15.91
N SER A 209 -0.60 15.99 -15.62
CA SER A 209 0.40 16.91 -15.09
C SER A 209 0.50 16.88 -13.57
N VAL A 210 -0.52 16.39 -12.86
CA VAL A 210 -0.57 16.43 -11.39
C VAL A 210 0.19 15.26 -10.78
N TYR A 211 -0.07 14.03 -11.22
CA TYR A 211 0.59 12.83 -10.69
C TYR A 211 1.55 12.29 -11.77
N VAL A 212 2.85 12.23 -11.49
CA VAL A 212 3.89 12.01 -12.52
C VAL A 212 4.60 10.68 -12.39
N VAL A 213 4.84 10.20 -11.17
CA VAL A 213 5.31 8.84 -10.92
C VAL A 213 4.43 8.23 -9.84
N VAL A 214 3.68 7.21 -10.20
CA VAL A 214 2.88 6.44 -9.24
C VAL A 214 3.26 4.96 -9.37
N GLY A 215 4.46 4.62 -8.91
CA GLY A 215 5.01 3.27 -8.81
C GLY A 215 5.51 2.68 -10.13
N ARG A 216 5.98 1.42 -10.07
CA ARG A 216 6.45 0.66 -11.24
C ARG A 216 5.41 0.56 -12.36
N GLY A 217 4.14 0.48 -11.96
CA GLY A 217 3.01 0.28 -12.87
C GLY A 217 2.89 1.35 -13.96
N GLN A 218 3.41 2.57 -13.74
CA GLN A 218 3.23 3.66 -14.69
C GLN A 218 4.05 3.45 -15.94
N SER A 219 5.26 2.92 -15.80
CA SER A 219 6.09 2.53 -16.94
C SER A 219 5.41 1.48 -17.80
N ARG A 220 4.76 0.50 -17.15
CA ARG A 220 4.04 -0.59 -17.84
C ARG A 220 2.77 -0.08 -18.50
N LEU A 221 1.92 0.67 -17.79
CA LEU A 221 0.70 1.25 -18.34
C LEU A 221 0.98 2.26 -19.47
N ALA A 222 2.08 3.04 -19.37
CA ALA A 222 2.52 3.93 -20.44
C ALA A 222 2.86 3.18 -21.73
N SER A 223 3.41 1.97 -21.63
CA SER A 223 3.72 1.13 -22.77
C SER A 223 2.47 0.53 -23.43
N LEU A 224 1.39 0.36 -22.66
CA LEU A 224 0.10 -0.13 -23.16
C LEU A 224 -0.80 0.96 -23.79
N ARG A 225 -0.37 2.23 -23.80
CA ARG A 225 -1.16 3.38 -24.29
C ARG A 225 -1.87 3.16 -25.63
N PRO A 226 -1.20 2.70 -26.71
CA PRO A 226 -1.89 2.51 -27.99
C PRO A 226 -3.03 1.50 -27.91
N LEU A 227 -2.85 0.43 -27.12
CA LEU A 227 -3.86 -0.59 -26.89
C LEU A 227 -4.99 -0.08 -26.00
N ALA A 228 -4.66 0.72 -24.98
CA ALA A 228 -5.63 1.37 -24.11
C ALA A 228 -6.55 2.32 -24.90
N GLU A 229 -5.98 3.16 -25.76
CA GLU A 229 -6.72 4.06 -26.64
C GLU A 229 -7.63 3.30 -27.62
N ASP A 230 -7.15 2.18 -28.17
CA ASP A 230 -7.93 1.33 -29.05
C ASP A 230 -9.11 0.68 -28.33
N PHE A 231 -8.85 0.10 -27.15
CA PHE A 231 -9.90 -0.47 -26.31
C PHE A 231 -10.94 0.57 -25.91
N ALA A 232 -10.52 1.76 -25.51
CA ALA A 232 -11.42 2.84 -25.11
C ALA A 232 -12.36 3.26 -26.25
N ARG A 233 -11.85 3.34 -27.49
CA ARG A 233 -12.67 3.61 -28.68
C ARG A 233 -13.59 2.44 -29.02
N ALA A 234 -13.05 1.23 -29.12
CA ALA A 234 -13.79 0.03 -29.53
C ALA A 234 -14.93 -0.30 -28.56
N SER A 235 -14.72 -0.07 -27.27
CA SER A 235 -15.70 -0.30 -26.22
C SER A 235 -16.68 0.85 -26.00
N GLY A 236 -16.38 2.05 -26.50
CA GLY A 236 -17.13 3.26 -26.11
C GLY A 236 -16.99 3.60 -24.62
N PHE A 237 -15.88 3.24 -23.98
CA PHE A 237 -15.65 3.39 -22.54
C PHE A 237 -16.00 4.78 -22.02
N ARG A 238 -15.55 5.84 -22.70
CA ARG A 238 -15.76 7.22 -22.23
C ARG A 238 -17.25 7.58 -22.16
N ALA A 239 -18.06 7.06 -23.09
CA ALA A 239 -19.51 7.26 -23.07
C ALA A 239 -20.16 6.49 -21.91
N PHE A 240 -19.71 5.27 -21.64
CA PHE A 240 -20.15 4.48 -20.48
C PHE A 240 -19.78 5.17 -19.16
N TYR A 241 -18.55 5.67 -19.04
CA TYR A 241 -18.09 6.41 -17.86
C TYR A 241 -18.94 7.66 -17.63
N ALA A 242 -19.16 8.48 -18.68
CA ALA A 242 -20.01 9.66 -18.59
C ALA A 242 -21.47 9.33 -18.21
N ALA A 243 -22.01 8.21 -18.71
CA ALA A 243 -23.35 7.74 -18.35
C ALA A 243 -23.44 7.23 -16.90
N SER A 244 -22.32 6.81 -16.32
CA SER A 244 -22.20 6.32 -14.94
C SER A 244 -22.01 7.43 -13.91
N GLU A 245 -21.80 8.68 -14.36
CA GLU A 245 -21.59 9.84 -13.48
C GLU A 245 -22.66 10.01 -12.38
N PRO A 246 -23.97 9.78 -12.61
CA PRO A 246 -24.97 9.83 -11.54
C PRO A 246 -24.74 8.80 -10.42
N LEU A 247 -24.18 7.63 -10.73
CA LEU A 247 -23.79 6.64 -9.73
C LEU A 247 -22.58 7.13 -8.95
N TYR A 248 -21.52 7.57 -9.63
CA TYR A 248 -20.31 8.06 -8.96
C TYR A 248 -20.61 9.26 -8.06
N ALA A 249 -21.45 10.20 -8.52
CA ALA A 249 -21.86 11.35 -7.72
C ALA A 249 -22.61 10.94 -6.45
N ARG A 250 -23.49 9.95 -6.53
CA ARG A 250 -24.19 9.39 -5.36
C ARG A 250 -23.20 8.73 -4.40
N GLN A 251 -22.30 7.89 -4.90
CA GLN A 251 -21.30 7.23 -4.06
C GLN A 251 -20.35 8.24 -3.40
N ARG A 252 -19.95 9.32 -4.08
CA ARG A 252 -19.19 10.42 -3.45
C ARG A 252 -19.95 11.06 -2.29
N GLN A 253 -21.25 11.28 -2.43
CA GLN A 253 -22.09 11.83 -1.37
C GLN A 253 -22.23 10.85 -0.19
N GLU A 254 -22.43 9.57 -0.48
CA GLU A 254 -22.50 8.52 0.54
C GLU A 254 -21.16 8.36 1.29
N MET A 255 -20.04 8.37 0.56
CA MET A 255 -18.69 8.38 1.14
C MET A 255 -18.53 9.58 2.08
N ALA A 256 -18.88 10.79 1.62
CA ALA A 256 -18.78 12.00 2.45
C ALA A 256 -19.69 11.97 3.70
N ALA A 257 -20.81 11.26 3.65
CA ALA A 257 -21.70 11.08 4.80
C ALA A 257 -21.19 10.03 5.79
N LEU A 258 -20.53 8.97 5.30
CA LEU A 258 -20.05 7.85 6.11
C LEU A 258 -18.61 8.03 6.62
N LEU A 259 -17.80 8.86 5.96
CA LEU A 259 -16.40 9.06 6.30
C LEU A 259 -16.20 10.44 6.93
N PRO A 260 -16.05 10.53 8.26
CA PRO A 260 -15.68 11.77 8.93
C PRO A 260 -14.19 12.06 8.74
N VAL A 261 -13.76 12.27 7.48
CA VAL A 261 -12.33 12.38 7.10
C VAL A 261 -11.60 13.47 7.89
N GLN A 262 -12.22 14.64 8.06
CA GLN A 262 -11.60 15.71 8.85
C GLN A 262 -11.34 15.29 10.30
N GLN A 263 -12.27 14.55 10.91
CA GLN A 263 -12.11 14.07 12.28
C GLN A 263 -10.98 13.04 12.40
N MET A 264 -10.86 12.14 11.41
CA MET A 264 -9.74 11.17 11.35
C MET A 264 -8.41 11.89 11.14
N TRP A 265 -8.38 12.87 10.23
CA TRP A 265 -7.20 13.68 9.93
C TRP A 265 -6.74 14.47 11.16
N ASP A 266 -7.64 15.19 11.83
CA ASP A 266 -7.34 15.95 13.04
C ASP A 266 -6.80 15.05 14.16
N TRP A 267 -7.38 13.85 14.32
CA TRP A 267 -6.91 12.87 15.31
C TRP A 267 -5.51 12.37 14.98
N LEU A 268 -5.25 11.97 13.73
CA LEU A 268 -3.94 11.49 13.29
C LEU A 268 -2.86 12.56 13.49
N GLU A 269 -3.13 13.82 13.14
CA GLU A 269 -2.15 14.91 13.32
C GLU A 269 -1.97 15.35 14.78
N ALA A 270 -2.93 15.03 15.66
CA ALA A 270 -2.76 15.20 17.10
C ALA A 270 -1.86 14.11 17.70
N GLU A 271 -1.86 12.91 17.12
CA GLU A 271 -1.18 11.73 17.66
C GLU A 271 0.20 11.44 17.04
N PHE A 272 0.49 12.04 15.88
CA PHE A 272 1.70 11.83 15.11
C PHE A 272 2.32 13.16 14.63
N PRO A 273 3.64 13.22 14.40
CA PRO A 273 4.31 14.45 13.94
C PRO A 273 4.12 14.73 12.44
N GLU A 274 3.70 13.74 11.64
CA GLU A 274 3.47 13.90 10.21
C GLU A 274 2.32 14.87 9.94
N ARG A 275 2.42 15.62 8.84
CA ARG A 275 1.41 16.61 8.43
C ARG A 275 1.10 16.45 6.96
N SER A 276 -0.19 16.38 6.64
CA SER A 276 -0.67 16.42 5.26
C SER A 276 -1.25 17.79 4.96
N GLN A 277 -1.30 18.17 3.68
CA GLN A 277 -1.95 19.41 3.25
C GLN A 277 -3.23 19.13 2.47
N GLY A 278 -3.55 17.87 2.18
CA GLY A 278 -4.78 17.51 1.48
C GLY A 278 -4.99 16.00 1.47
N TYR A 279 -6.26 15.61 1.42
CA TYR A 279 -6.66 14.21 1.40
C TYR A 279 -7.44 13.94 0.10
N LEU A 280 -7.00 12.98 -0.69
CA LEU A 280 -7.71 12.47 -1.85
C LEU A 280 -8.12 11.03 -1.60
N THR A 281 -9.42 10.75 -1.64
CA THR A 281 -9.94 9.37 -1.59
C THR A 281 -10.47 8.99 -2.95
N VAL A 282 -9.73 8.13 -3.62
CA VAL A 282 -10.06 7.52 -4.90
C VAL A 282 -10.83 6.23 -4.66
N PHE A 283 -11.92 6.03 -5.40
CA PHE A 283 -12.64 4.76 -5.37
C PHE A 283 -13.19 4.41 -6.75
N SER A 284 -13.40 3.11 -6.96
CA SER A 284 -14.14 2.55 -8.09
C SER A 284 -15.30 1.75 -7.52
N PRO A 285 -16.49 1.73 -8.17
CA PRO A 285 -17.51 0.79 -7.77
C PRO A 285 -17.07 -0.67 -7.94
N LEU A 286 -15.96 -0.98 -8.62
CA LEU A 286 -15.43 -2.33 -8.79
C LEU A 286 -14.35 -2.71 -7.77
N THR A 287 -13.89 -1.79 -6.92
CA THR A 287 -12.84 -2.12 -5.94
C THR A 287 -13.44 -2.95 -4.81
N TYR A 288 -12.93 -4.18 -4.60
CA TYR A 288 -13.21 -4.98 -3.39
C TYR A 288 -12.11 -4.81 -2.35
N GLY A 289 -11.33 -5.83 -2.01
CA GLY A 289 -10.27 -5.80 -1.00
C GLY A 289 -8.94 -5.17 -1.42
N ALA A 290 -8.86 -4.56 -2.61
CA ALA A 290 -7.66 -3.89 -3.11
C ALA A 290 -7.51 -2.49 -2.49
N HIS A 291 -7.51 -2.36 -1.17
CA HIS A 291 -7.35 -1.06 -0.51
C HIS A 291 -5.88 -0.72 -0.36
N ASN A 292 -5.52 0.55 -0.51
CA ASN A 292 -4.16 0.99 -0.22
C ASN A 292 -4.12 2.50 -0.01
N ALA A 293 -3.03 2.97 0.59
CA ALA A 293 -2.68 4.39 0.68
C ALA A 293 -1.38 4.72 -0.04
N LYS A 294 -1.17 6.02 -0.24
CA LYS A 294 0.03 6.58 -0.82
C LYS A 294 0.17 8.04 -0.42
N GLU A 295 1.36 8.44 0.00
CA GLU A 295 1.68 9.85 0.18
C GLU A 295 2.31 10.38 -1.12
N MET A 296 1.80 11.51 -1.60
CA MET A 296 2.32 12.20 -2.77
C MET A 296 2.95 13.53 -2.34
N ARG A 297 4.09 13.89 -2.95
CA ARG A 297 4.90 15.04 -2.51
C ARG A 297 5.28 15.94 -3.68
N ASP A 298 5.28 17.26 -3.42
CA ASP A 298 5.82 18.30 -4.29
C ASP A 298 6.42 19.44 -3.46
N GLY A 299 7.72 19.32 -3.15
CA GLY A 299 8.40 20.16 -2.17
C GLY A 299 7.79 19.97 -0.78
N ASP A 300 7.37 21.06 -0.14
CA ASP A 300 6.77 21.03 1.19
C ASP A 300 5.28 20.63 1.19
N TYR A 301 4.66 20.50 0.01
CA TYR A 301 3.25 20.09 -0.08
C TYR A 301 3.15 18.56 -0.14
N ARG A 302 2.32 18.00 0.74
CA ARG A 302 2.04 16.58 0.91
C ARG A 302 0.54 16.34 0.75
N GLU A 303 0.18 15.33 -0.01
CA GLU A 303 -1.20 14.88 -0.17
C GLU A 303 -1.28 13.39 0.18
N SER A 304 -2.21 13.02 1.05
CA SER A 304 -2.52 11.62 1.36
C SER A 304 -3.57 11.13 0.36
N VAL A 305 -3.17 10.21 -0.52
CA VAL A 305 -4.01 9.63 -1.58
C VAL A 305 -4.35 8.19 -1.23
N ILE A 306 -5.64 7.89 -1.13
CA ILE A 306 -6.14 6.58 -0.67
C ILE A 306 -7.09 5.99 -1.66
N PHE A 307 -7.06 4.67 -1.74
CA PHE A 307 -7.80 3.88 -2.69
C PHE A 307 -8.63 2.88 -1.92
N ILE A 308 -9.95 3.04 -1.93
CA ILE A 308 -10.87 2.16 -1.20
C ILE A 308 -12.06 1.72 -2.06
N GLY A 309 -12.79 0.71 -1.59
CA GLY A 309 -14.04 0.24 -2.18
C GLY A 309 -15.20 1.24 -2.03
N PRO A 310 -16.30 1.02 -2.77
CA PRO A 310 -17.48 1.88 -2.68
C PRO A 310 -18.27 1.59 -1.39
N PRO A 311 -19.15 2.51 -0.93
CA PRO A 311 -20.00 2.28 0.25
C PRO A 311 -20.90 1.03 0.17
N ALA A 312 -21.26 0.62 -1.04
CA ALA A 312 -22.12 -0.55 -1.28
C ALA A 312 -21.45 -1.88 -0.90
N ILE A 313 -20.11 -1.90 -0.79
CA ILE A 313 -19.35 -3.08 -0.35
C ILE A 313 -19.69 -3.50 1.09
N LEU A 314 -20.24 -2.57 1.88
CA LEU A 314 -20.67 -2.84 3.25
C LEU A 314 -21.89 -3.76 3.27
N ASP A 315 -22.71 -3.77 2.21
CA ASP A 315 -23.92 -4.59 2.14
C ASP A 315 -23.62 -6.08 1.95
N ASP A 316 -22.41 -6.42 1.49
CA ASP A 316 -21.94 -7.80 1.25
C ASP A 316 -21.15 -8.38 2.43
N ALA A 317 -21.30 -7.78 3.62
CA ALA A 317 -20.75 -8.25 4.89
C ALA A 317 -19.29 -8.76 4.79
N PHE A 318 -18.33 -7.84 4.83
CA PHE A 318 -16.92 -8.11 5.18
C PHE A 318 -16.79 -8.64 6.62
N GLY A 319 -17.40 -9.78 6.93
CA GLY A 319 -17.41 -10.37 8.28
C GLY A 319 -17.79 -9.37 9.37
N SER A 320 -18.75 -8.47 9.10
CA SER A 320 -19.16 -7.38 9.98
C SER A 320 -19.48 -7.85 11.41
N VAL A 321 -19.16 -7.02 12.41
CA VAL A 321 -19.19 -7.41 13.82
C VAL A 321 -19.83 -6.37 14.77
N VAL A 322 -20.49 -5.34 14.23
CA VAL A 322 -21.25 -4.36 15.02
C VAL A 322 -22.65 -4.30 14.43
N GLY A 323 -23.68 -4.16 15.27
CA GLY A 323 -25.11 -4.23 14.93
C GLY A 323 -25.46 -3.98 13.45
N GLU A 324 -25.41 -5.06 12.66
CA GLU A 324 -25.50 -5.04 11.20
C GLU A 324 -26.71 -4.22 10.74
N GLY A 325 -26.49 -3.32 9.77
CA GLY A 325 -27.57 -2.52 9.18
C GLY A 325 -27.95 -1.24 9.94
N THR A 326 -27.27 -0.88 11.04
CA THR A 326 -27.46 0.45 11.66
C THR A 326 -26.61 1.54 10.98
N PRO A 327 -27.04 2.82 10.98
CA PRO A 327 -26.23 3.92 10.43
C PRO A 327 -24.87 4.09 11.13
N ALA A 328 -24.84 3.94 12.46
CA ALA A 328 -23.60 4.02 13.24
C ALA A 328 -22.61 2.93 12.85
N TRP A 329 -23.10 1.70 12.64
CA TRP A 329 -22.28 0.62 12.15
C TRP A 329 -21.65 0.92 10.79
N ARG A 330 -22.45 1.35 9.81
CA ARG A 330 -21.94 1.69 8.47
C ARG A 330 -20.84 2.74 8.53
N GLN A 331 -21.02 3.75 9.40
CA GLN A 331 -20.02 4.80 9.60
C GLN A 331 -18.73 4.23 10.19
N VAL A 332 -18.80 3.37 11.21
CA VAL A 332 -17.63 2.73 11.82
C VAL A 332 -16.87 1.84 10.83
N GLU A 333 -17.57 0.98 10.07
CA GLU A 333 -16.88 0.09 9.10
C GLU A 333 -16.26 0.86 7.94
N MET A 334 -16.96 1.87 7.43
CA MET A 334 -16.41 2.73 6.40
C MET A 334 -15.19 3.49 6.94
N SER A 335 -15.29 4.03 8.16
CA SER A 335 -14.17 4.70 8.84
C SER A 335 -13.02 3.74 9.06
N ARG A 336 -13.25 2.49 9.48
CA ARG A 336 -12.22 1.45 9.63
C ARG A 336 -11.46 1.26 8.33
N MET A 337 -12.20 1.06 7.23
CA MET A 337 -11.62 0.83 5.91
C MET A 337 -10.74 1.99 5.45
N ALA A 338 -11.15 3.24 5.68
CA ALA A 338 -10.38 4.39 5.25
C ALA A 338 -9.26 4.75 6.25
N PHE A 339 -9.51 4.64 7.55
CA PHE A 339 -8.57 4.98 8.62
C PHE A 339 -7.30 4.15 8.53
N THR A 340 -7.43 2.84 8.36
CA THR A 340 -6.28 1.92 8.22
C THR A 340 -5.47 2.17 6.96
N GLU A 341 -5.97 3.02 6.05
CA GLU A 341 -5.21 3.49 4.89
C GLU A 341 -4.63 4.88 5.17
N TYR A 342 -5.42 5.80 5.75
CA TYR A 342 -4.91 7.12 6.17
C TYR A 342 -3.69 6.99 7.09
N ASP A 343 -3.77 6.14 8.09
CA ASP A 343 -2.76 6.03 9.14
C ASP A 343 -1.43 5.47 8.65
N HIS A 344 -1.38 4.69 7.55
CA HIS A 344 -0.12 4.27 6.93
C HIS A 344 0.80 5.45 6.60
N THR A 345 0.24 6.63 6.32
CA THR A 345 1.01 7.86 6.05
C THR A 345 1.59 8.52 7.30
N TYR A 346 1.22 8.06 8.50
CA TYR A 346 1.64 8.57 9.82
C TYR A 346 2.41 7.52 10.63
N VAL A 347 1.85 6.32 10.73
CA VAL A 347 2.37 5.20 11.53
C VAL A 347 3.68 4.69 10.95
N ASN A 348 3.77 4.50 9.62
CA ASN A 348 4.99 3.95 8.99
C ASN A 348 6.23 4.83 9.26
N PRO A 349 6.22 6.15 8.98
CA PRO A 349 7.35 7.02 9.32
C PRO A 349 7.69 7.04 10.82
N SER A 350 6.68 6.91 11.69
CA SER A 350 6.89 6.85 13.14
C SER A 350 7.57 5.55 13.61
N MET A 351 7.46 4.46 12.84
CA MET A 351 8.07 3.17 13.15
C MET A 351 9.46 2.99 12.53
N GLU A 352 9.76 3.66 11.42
CA GLU A 352 11.03 3.51 10.69
C GLU A 352 12.27 3.63 11.58
N PRO A 353 12.37 4.61 12.52
CA PRO A 353 13.53 4.71 13.42
C PRO A 353 13.69 3.53 14.38
N LEU A 354 12.66 2.71 14.58
CA LEU A 354 12.62 1.56 15.49
C LEU A 354 12.68 0.21 14.74
N ALA A 355 12.98 0.22 13.44
CA ALA A 355 12.87 -0.98 12.60
C ALA A 355 13.69 -2.17 13.12
N ALA A 356 14.88 -1.92 13.67
CA ALA A 356 15.74 -2.96 14.23
C ALA A 356 15.15 -3.56 15.52
N GLU A 357 14.65 -2.72 16.42
CA GLU A 357 14.03 -3.13 17.67
C GLU A 357 12.72 -3.89 17.42
N ILE A 358 11.91 -3.42 16.47
CA ILE A 358 10.70 -4.11 16.01
C ILE A 358 11.06 -5.49 15.48
N SER A 359 12.08 -5.55 14.63
CA SER A 359 12.50 -6.82 14.02
C SER A 359 12.98 -7.83 15.04
N ALA A 360 13.69 -7.37 16.08
CA ALA A 360 14.08 -8.20 17.20
C ALA A 360 12.89 -8.62 18.07
N ALA A 361 11.94 -7.72 18.33
CA ALA A 361 10.77 -7.97 19.18
C ALA A 361 9.81 -9.01 18.58
N MET A 362 9.74 -9.11 17.25
CA MET A 362 8.87 -10.06 16.53
C MET A 362 9.65 -11.12 15.76
N ALA A 363 10.88 -11.44 16.20
CA ALA A 363 11.73 -12.42 15.53
C ALA A 363 11.07 -13.81 15.42
N ASP A 364 10.27 -14.21 16.41
CA ASP A 364 9.40 -15.40 16.32
C ASP A 364 8.05 -15.02 15.67
N LEU A 365 8.04 -14.91 14.34
CA LEU A 365 6.84 -14.57 13.59
C LEU A 365 5.66 -15.52 13.85
N GLY A 366 5.92 -16.81 14.14
CA GLY A 366 4.88 -17.79 14.41
C GLY A 366 4.10 -17.50 15.69
N ALA A 367 4.68 -16.74 16.63
CA ALA A 367 3.99 -16.27 17.83
C ALA A 367 3.00 -15.13 17.55
N TRP A 368 3.12 -14.46 16.40
CA TRP A 368 2.37 -13.26 16.04
C TRP A 368 1.43 -13.45 14.84
N LYS A 369 1.72 -14.43 13.98
CA LYS A 369 0.98 -14.69 12.75
C LYS A 369 0.90 -16.19 12.46
N ALA A 370 -0.29 -16.66 12.11
CA ALA A 370 -0.54 -18.06 11.72
C ALA A 370 -0.54 -18.29 10.20
N TYR A 371 -0.98 -17.31 9.41
CA TYR A 371 -1.05 -17.33 7.94
C TYR A 371 -1.20 -15.89 7.41
N GLY A 372 -1.15 -15.69 6.08
CA GLY A 372 -1.27 -14.38 5.43
C GLY A 372 0.03 -13.91 4.74
N GLY A 373 0.06 -12.70 4.19
CA GLY A 373 1.13 -12.22 3.30
C GLY A 373 2.24 -11.32 3.90
N TYR A 374 2.26 -11.08 5.22
CA TYR A 374 3.28 -10.24 5.88
C TYR A 374 4.41 -11.10 6.42
N ASP A 375 5.49 -11.23 5.67
CA ASP A 375 6.49 -12.29 5.90
C ASP A 375 7.74 -11.79 6.63
N SER A 376 7.75 -10.51 7.03
CA SER A 376 8.77 -9.94 7.89
C SER A 376 8.22 -9.50 9.27
N PRO A 377 9.07 -9.50 10.31
CA PRO A 377 8.75 -8.92 11.62
C PRO A 377 8.23 -7.48 11.55
N PHE A 378 8.88 -6.64 10.74
CA PHE A 378 8.50 -5.23 10.60
C PHE A 378 7.13 -5.06 9.96
N GLU A 379 6.85 -5.77 8.86
CA GLU A 379 5.54 -5.73 8.20
C GLU A 379 4.43 -6.26 9.11
N THR A 380 4.71 -7.31 9.89
CA THR A 380 3.74 -7.83 10.86
C THR A 380 3.45 -6.79 11.95
N PHE A 381 4.48 -6.16 12.52
CA PHE A 381 4.30 -5.09 13.50
C PHE A 381 3.53 -3.90 12.93
N ALA A 382 3.89 -3.48 11.72
CA ALA A 382 3.25 -2.38 11.02
C ALA A 382 1.76 -2.65 10.84
N GLU A 383 1.38 -3.88 10.50
CA GLU A 383 -0.02 -4.25 10.42
C GLU A 383 -0.71 -4.16 11.79
N TYR A 384 -0.12 -4.67 12.88
CA TYR A 384 -0.71 -4.48 14.21
C TYR A 384 -0.90 -2.99 14.55
N MET A 385 0.07 -2.16 14.19
CA MET A 385 0.06 -0.73 14.40
C MET A 385 -0.82 0.06 13.41
N THR A 386 -1.32 -0.55 12.35
CA THR A 386 -2.36 0.05 11.50
C THR A 386 -3.76 -0.17 12.09
N TRP A 387 -4.00 -1.33 12.70
CA TRP A 387 -5.34 -1.67 13.17
C TRP A 387 -5.59 -1.29 14.63
N ALA A 388 -4.56 -1.28 15.48
CA ALA A 388 -4.72 -0.94 16.89
C ALA A 388 -5.04 0.55 17.14
N PRO A 389 -4.42 1.54 16.45
CA PRO A 389 -4.78 2.95 16.60
C PRO A 389 -6.22 3.26 16.19
N PHE A 390 -6.78 2.54 15.23
CA PHE A 390 -8.20 2.68 14.89
C PHE A 390 -9.10 2.41 16.10
N LEU A 391 -8.75 1.45 16.96
CA LEU A 391 -9.53 1.19 18.19
C LEU A 391 -9.47 2.36 19.16
N LEU A 392 -8.31 3.02 19.29
CA LEU A 392 -8.17 4.24 20.10
C LEU A 392 -9.00 5.39 19.53
N TYR A 393 -8.98 5.57 18.21
CA TYR A 393 -9.82 6.54 17.51
C TYR A 393 -11.31 6.26 17.75
N VAL A 394 -11.73 5.00 17.66
CA VAL A 394 -13.14 4.64 17.89
C VAL A 394 -13.54 4.93 19.34
N ASP A 395 -12.71 4.55 20.32
CA ASP A 395 -12.95 4.82 21.74
C ASP A 395 -13.07 6.33 22.03
N ALA A 396 -12.33 7.17 21.32
CA ALA A 396 -12.35 8.63 21.50
C ALA A 396 -13.59 9.31 20.90
N HIS A 397 -14.22 8.71 19.88
CA HIS A 397 -15.18 9.41 19.02
C HIS A 397 -16.56 8.78 18.90
N TYR A 398 -16.72 7.53 19.32
CA TYR A 398 -17.99 6.81 19.24
C TYR A 398 -18.55 6.49 20.62
N PRO A 399 -19.87 6.30 20.76
CA PRO A 399 -20.46 5.84 22.01
C PRO A 399 -19.83 4.52 22.48
N ALA A 400 -19.69 4.35 23.80
CA ALA A 400 -19.00 3.21 24.39
C ALA A 400 -19.52 1.84 23.92
N ASP A 401 -20.83 1.67 23.69
CA ASP A 401 -21.37 0.42 23.15
C ASP A 401 -20.93 0.18 21.71
N THR A 402 -20.95 1.21 20.86
CA THR A 402 -20.44 1.15 19.48
C THR A 402 -18.95 0.84 19.46
N ALA A 403 -18.17 1.47 20.34
CA ALA A 403 -16.74 1.25 20.43
C ALA A 403 -16.38 -0.16 20.89
N ARG A 404 -17.09 -0.67 21.90
CA ARG A 404 -16.97 -2.05 22.37
C ARG A 404 -17.27 -3.05 21.26
N GLU A 405 -18.38 -2.88 20.54
CA GLU A 405 -18.73 -3.74 19.41
C GLU A 405 -17.66 -3.69 18.31
N ALA A 406 -17.19 -2.48 17.93
CA ALA A 406 -16.15 -2.30 16.92
C ALA A 406 -14.86 -3.02 17.30
N ARG A 407 -14.47 -2.95 18.57
CA ARG A 407 -13.30 -3.64 19.14
C ARG A 407 -13.46 -5.16 19.10
N GLU A 408 -14.56 -5.69 19.64
CA GLU A 408 -14.86 -7.13 19.59
C GLU A 408 -14.79 -7.65 18.15
N GLY A 409 -15.24 -6.80 17.22
CA GLY A 409 -15.20 -7.04 15.81
C GLY A 409 -13.84 -7.12 15.18
N LEU A 410 -13.11 -6.04 15.31
CA LEU A 410 -11.82 -5.93 14.69
C LEU A 410 -10.85 -6.96 15.27
N VAL A 411 -10.91 -7.22 16.58
CA VAL A 411 -10.07 -8.27 17.19
C VAL A 411 -10.34 -9.63 16.56
N ARG A 412 -11.63 -10.00 16.43
CA ARG A 412 -11.99 -11.25 15.76
C ARG A 412 -11.52 -11.28 14.32
N PHE A 413 -11.72 -10.20 13.56
CA PHE A 413 -11.28 -10.11 12.17
C PHE A 413 -9.76 -10.29 12.06
N MET A 414 -8.97 -9.61 12.89
CA MET A 414 -7.51 -9.70 12.86
C MET A 414 -7.02 -11.09 13.27
N GLU A 415 -7.53 -11.66 14.36
CA GLU A 415 -7.07 -12.95 14.88
C GLU A 415 -7.58 -14.14 14.06
N VAL A 416 -8.85 -14.11 13.63
CA VAL A 416 -9.54 -15.26 13.00
C VAL A 416 -9.59 -15.17 11.48
N ASN A 417 -9.74 -13.98 10.89
CA ASN A 417 -9.81 -13.86 9.44
C ASN A 417 -8.42 -13.61 8.84
N ARG A 418 -7.57 -12.87 9.55
CA ARG A 418 -6.24 -12.46 9.04
C ARG A 418 -5.06 -13.17 9.69
N GLY A 419 -5.30 -13.94 10.75
CA GLY A 419 -4.30 -14.81 11.37
C GLY A 419 -3.31 -14.09 12.28
N PHE A 420 -3.57 -12.85 12.69
CA PHE A 420 -2.75 -12.09 13.63
C PHE A 420 -3.06 -12.47 15.07
N VAL A 421 -2.56 -13.63 15.51
CA VAL A 421 -3.02 -14.40 16.68
C VAL A 421 -2.94 -13.69 18.05
N ARG A 422 -2.26 -12.54 18.15
CA ARG A 422 -2.12 -11.77 19.39
C ARG A 422 -2.67 -10.36 19.29
N PHE A 423 -3.42 -10.04 18.25
CA PHE A 423 -3.88 -8.69 18.00
C PHE A 423 -4.69 -8.10 19.16
N GLY A 424 -5.60 -8.87 19.78
CA GLY A 424 -6.36 -8.41 20.94
C GLY A 424 -5.47 -8.02 22.12
N ALA A 425 -4.51 -8.88 22.46
CA ALA A 425 -3.55 -8.61 23.55
C ALA A 425 -2.68 -7.38 23.27
N PHE A 426 -2.25 -7.20 22.01
CA PHE A 426 -1.49 -6.03 21.59
C PHE A 426 -2.33 -4.76 21.68
N ALA A 427 -3.57 -4.78 21.19
CA ALA A 427 -4.48 -3.65 21.25
C ALA A 427 -4.81 -3.24 22.69
N ASP A 428 -4.98 -4.21 23.61
CA ASP A 428 -5.16 -3.96 25.04
C ASP A 428 -3.93 -3.30 25.66
N ALA A 429 -2.73 -3.79 25.32
CA ALA A 429 -1.48 -3.21 25.80
C ALA A 429 -1.27 -1.78 25.30
N LEU A 430 -1.57 -1.52 24.03
CA LEU A 430 -1.50 -0.17 23.47
C LEU A 430 -2.51 0.77 24.13
N SER A 431 -3.74 0.31 24.35
CA SER A 431 -4.78 1.09 25.05
C SER A 431 -4.37 1.42 26.49
N ALA A 432 -3.80 0.45 27.21
CA ALA A 432 -3.30 0.68 28.56
C ALA A 432 -2.13 1.68 28.60
N LEU A 433 -1.22 1.64 27.61
CA LEU A 433 -0.17 2.65 27.47
C LEU A 433 -0.76 4.02 27.16
N TYR A 434 -1.74 4.08 26.27
CA TYR A 434 -2.42 5.30 25.88
C TYR A 434 -3.14 5.93 27.08
N ASP A 435 -3.93 5.17 27.84
CA ASP A 435 -4.64 5.68 29.03
C ASP A 435 -3.71 6.14 30.15
N ALA A 436 -2.52 5.53 30.28
CA ALA A 436 -1.55 5.84 31.31
C ALA A 436 -0.53 6.93 30.90
N ARG A 437 -0.62 7.45 29.67
CA ARG A 437 0.33 8.43 29.13
C ARG A 437 0.30 9.74 29.92
N ALA A 438 1.44 10.43 29.96
CA ALA A 438 1.51 11.75 30.56
C ALA A 438 0.72 12.78 29.73
N GLU A 439 0.29 13.87 30.36
CA GLU A 439 -0.35 14.96 29.65
C GLU A 439 0.60 15.51 28.57
N GLY A 440 0.12 15.53 27.32
CA GLY A 440 0.89 15.96 26.16
C GLY A 440 1.72 14.87 25.48
N GLU A 441 1.81 13.66 26.04
CA GLU A 441 2.32 12.50 25.30
C GLU A 441 1.29 12.05 24.24
N THR A 442 1.82 11.76 23.07
CA THR A 442 1.08 11.30 21.88
C THR A 442 1.32 9.82 21.64
N LEU A 443 0.53 9.20 20.74
CA LEU A 443 0.75 7.82 20.31
C LEU A 443 2.16 7.61 19.72
N HIS A 444 2.71 8.60 19.01
CA HIS A 444 4.08 8.58 18.53
C HIS A 444 5.10 8.36 19.67
N ASP A 445 4.93 9.06 20.80
CA ASP A 445 5.81 8.96 21.97
C ASP A 445 5.74 7.59 22.64
N LEU A 446 4.63 6.86 22.46
CA LEU A 446 4.42 5.53 23.03
C LEU A 446 5.03 4.40 22.18
N MET A 447 5.50 4.67 20.96
CA MET A 447 6.04 3.64 20.06
C MET A 447 7.16 2.80 20.69
N PRO A 448 8.19 3.38 21.34
CA PRO A 448 9.21 2.59 22.02
C PRO A 448 8.64 1.70 23.15
N ALA A 449 7.57 2.14 23.82
CA ALA A 449 6.98 1.37 24.92
C ALA A 449 6.21 0.14 24.42
N ILE A 450 5.45 0.26 23.34
CA ILE A 450 4.73 -0.87 22.75
C ILE A 450 5.69 -1.87 22.08
N VAL A 451 6.80 -1.41 21.47
CA VAL A 451 7.88 -2.30 20.98
C VAL A 451 8.50 -3.08 22.13
N ARG A 452 8.79 -2.43 23.27
CA ARG A 452 9.29 -3.12 24.46
C ARG A 452 8.27 -4.10 25.05
N TRP A 453 6.98 -3.81 24.98
CA TRP A 453 5.94 -4.75 25.40
C TRP A 453 5.92 -5.99 24.51
N THR A 454 6.02 -5.78 23.19
CA THR A 454 6.09 -6.83 22.16
C THR A 454 7.27 -7.76 22.42
N ALA A 455 8.45 -7.20 22.70
CA ALA A 455 9.67 -7.99 22.99
C ALA A 455 9.58 -8.88 24.25
N ARG A 456 8.55 -8.73 25.10
CA ARG A 456 8.36 -9.54 26.33
C ARG A 456 7.33 -10.66 26.18
N GLN A 457 6.67 -10.79 25.02
CA GLN A 457 5.52 -11.69 24.82
C GLN A 457 5.85 -13.16 24.57
#